data_AF-A0A285ZYA4-F1
#
_entry.id   AF-A0A285ZYA4-F1
#
_cell.length_a   1.000
_cell.length_b   1.000
_cell.length_c   1.000
_cell.angle_alpha   90.00
_cell.angle_beta   90.00
_cell.angle_gamma   90.00
#
_symmetry.space_group_name_H-M   'P 1'
#
loop_
_entity.id
_entity.type
_entity.pdbx_description
1 polymer ?
#
loop_
_entity_poly.entity_id
_entity_poly.type
_entity_poly.pdbx_seq_one_letter_code
_entity_poly.pdbx_strand_id
1 'polypeptide(L)'
;MKNESYLCLMDKIFEVIRASRKALLSLVEDLSTEQMNKIPVGFNNNLAWQMGHLVVSQQVLCYKLSNNELMIDPTLVDKYRNGSKPESFISAEEIAQIKAYLLDTIDQLEQDLATDKFSNYTPYSISTYKGYRLEKIEDAIKFIVSHDGLHYGCSLMMRKFV
;
A
#
# COMPACT_ATOMS: atom_id res chain seq x y z
N MET A 1 -5.92 27.52 6.79
CA MET A 1 -7.04 26.84 7.48
C MET A 1 -7.76 25.95 6.47
N LYS A 2 -7.74 24.62 6.66
CA LYS A 2 -8.57 23.69 5.87
C LYS A 2 -10.01 23.80 6.39
N ASN A 3 -11.01 23.91 5.52
CA ASN A 3 -12.42 24.03 5.95
C ASN A 3 -12.99 22.65 6.37
N GLU A 4 -14.09 22.63 7.11
CA GLU A 4 -14.72 21.38 7.60
C GLU A 4 -15.08 20.40 6.46
N SER A 5 -15.49 20.91 5.30
CA SER A 5 -15.81 20.07 4.13
C SER A 5 -14.58 19.32 3.57
N TYR A 6 -13.38 19.91 3.67
CA TYR A 6 -12.14 19.30 3.22
C TYR A 6 -11.69 18.17 4.15
N LEU A 7 -11.92 18.33 5.46
CA LEU A 7 -11.64 17.30 6.46
C LEU A 7 -12.58 16.10 6.24
N CYS A 8 -13.89 16.35 6.10
CA CYS A 8 -14.88 15.30 5.83
C CYS A 8 -14.59 14.50 4.56
N LEU A 9 -14.08 15.14 3.50
CA LEU A 9 -13.68 14.45 2.27
C LEU A 9 -12.46 13.54 2.48
N MET A 10 -11.47 13.99 3.26
CA MET A 10 -10.28 13.19 3.56
C MET A 10 -10.63 11.97 4.44
N ASP A 11 -11.53 12.13 5.41
CA ASP A 11 -12.00 11.04 6.26
C ASP A 11 -12.59 9.90 5.42
N LYS A 12 -13.40 10.22 4.40
CA LYS A 12 -13.96 9.22 3.47
C LYS A 12 -12.90 8.53 2.62
N ILE A 13 -11.80 9.21 2.29
CA ILE A 13 -10.67 8.60 1.58
C ILE A 13 -9.99 7.57 2.49
N PHE A 14 -9.74 7.90 3.76
CA PHE A 14 -9.16 6.94 4.70
C PHE A 14 -10.09 5.76 5.00
N GLU A 15 -11.39 6.00 5.14
CA GLU A 15 -12.39 4.93 5.30
C GLU A 15 -12.33 3.92 4.15
N VAL A 16 -12.26 4.37 2.89
CA VAL A 16 -12.22 3.45 1.74
C VAL A 16 -10.88 2.72 1.64
N ILE A 17 -9.75 3.36 1.95
CA ILE A 17 -8.44 2.69 1.99
C ILE A 17 -8.47 1.57 3.04
N ARG A 18 -8.92 1.87 4.26
CA ARG A 18 -9.06 0.87 5.34
C ARG A 18 -10.00 -0.27 4.94
N ALA A 19 -11.15 0.05 4.34
CA ALA A 19 -12.10 -0.95 3.90
C ALA A 19 -11.49 -1.89 2.84
N SER A 20 -10.76 -1.35 1.86
CA SER A 20 -10.05 -2.13 0.85
C SER A 20 -9.00 -3.06 1.47
N ARG A 21 -8.16 -2.53 2.38
CA ARG A 21 -7.12 -3.33 3.05
C ARG A 21 -7.68 -4.39 3.98
N LYS A 22 -8.78 -4.11 4.69
CA LYS A 22 -9.53 -5.12 5.47
C LYS A 22 -10.11 -6.20 4.58
N ALA A 23 -10.69 -5.84 3.43
CA ALA A 23 -11.19 -6.80 2.47
C ALA A 23 -10.06 -7.69 1.90
N LEU A 24 -8.86 -7.13 1.67
CA LEU A 24 -7.68 -7.90 1.30
C LEU A 24 -7.22 -8.84 2.42
N LEU A 25 -7.20 -8.39 3.68
CA LEU A 25 -6.86 -9.24 4.83
C LEU A 25 -7.82 -10.42 4.97
N SER A 26 -9.13 -10.18 4.91
CA SER A 26 -10.14 -11.25 4.93
C SER A 26 -10.03 -12.18 3.72
N LEU A 27 -9.68 -11.65 2.54
CA LEU A 27 -9.44 -12.46 1.34
C LEU A 27 -8.30 -13.46 1.51
N VAL A 28 -7.42 -13.32 2.50
CA VAL A 28 -6.24 -14.18 2.67
C VAL A 28 -6.11 -14.78 4.08
N GLU A 29 -7.17 -14.70 4.89
CA GLU A 29 -7.10 -15.09 6.31
C GLU A 29 -6.87 -16.59 6.53
N ASP A 30 -7.45 -17.41 5.65
CA ASP A 30 -7.48 -18.88 5.72
C ASP A 30 -6.37 -19.55 4.89
N LEU A 31 -5.50 -18.77 4.25
CA LEU A 31 -4.42 -19.32 3.42
C LEU A 31 -3.19 -19.71 4.24
N SER A 32 -2.57 -20.83 3.87
CA SER A 32 -1.26 -21.21 4.39
C SER A 32 -0.15 -20.30 3.86
N THR A 33 1.02 -20.32 4.50
CA THR A 33 2.22 -19.60 4.02
C THR A 33 2.61 -20.03 2.60
N GLU A 34 2.50 -21.31 2.28
CA GLU A 34 2.78 -21.86 0.95
C GLU A 34 1.80 -21.33 -0.09
N GLN A 35 0.50 -21.29 0.26
CA GLN A 35 -0.55 -20.72 -0.58
C GLN A 35 -0.34 -19.24 -0.84
N MET A 36 0.05 -18.47 0.18
CA MET A 36 0.40 -17.05 0.03
C MET A 36 1.60 -16.81 -0.89
N ASN A 37 2.52 -17.77 -0.95
CA ASN A 37 3.72 -17.70 -1.80
C ASN A 37 3.50 -18.22 -3.23
N LYS A 38 2.38 -18.89 -3.51
CA LYS A 38 2.08 -19.45 -4.84
C LYS A 38 1.98 -18.34 -5.88
N ILE A 39 2.75 -18.48 -6.96
CA ILE A 39 2.68 -17.60 -8.15
C ILE A 39 1.82 -18.32 -9.19
N PRO A 40 0.60 -17.85 -9.49
CA PRO A 40 -0.24 -18.48 -10.50
C PRO A 40 0.35 -18.32 -11.91
N VAL A 41 0.01 -19.24 -12.82
CA VAL A 41 0.46 -19.18 -14.22
C VAL A 41 0.00 -17.87 -14.86
N GLY A 42 0.92 -17.19 -15.55
CA GLY A 42 0.67 -15.89 -16.18
C GLY A 42 0.92 -14.68 -15.27
N PHE A 43 1.20 -14.91 -13.98
CA PHE A 43 1.66 -13.88 -13.04
C PHE A 43 3.16 -14.02 -12.79
N ASN A 44 3.78 -12.95 -12.30
CA ASN A 44 5.18 -12.93 -11.90
C ASN A 44 5.37 -12.61 -10.40
N ASN A 45 4.28 -12.51 -9.65
CA ASN A 45 4.22 -12.24 -8.21
C ASN A 45 3.10 -13.06 -7.55
N ASN A 46 3.00 -12.99 -6.22
CA ASN A 46 2.08 -13.78 -5.40
C ASN A 46 1.30 -12.89 -4.42
N LEU A 47 0.35 -13.48 -3.67
CA LEU A 47 -0.52 -12.75 -2.73
C LEU A 47 0.27 -12.06 -1.61
N ALA A 48 1.33 -12.68 -1.09
CA ALA A 48 2.20 -12.06 -0.09
C ALA A 48 2.86 -10.78 -0.65
N TRP A 49 3.35 -10.82 -1.89
CA TRP A 49 3.91 -9.65 -2.57
C TRP A 49 2.88 -8.57 -2.83
N GLN A 50 1.64 -8.91 -3.19
CA GLN A 50 0.58 -7.91 -3.38
C GLN A 50 0.38 -7.08 -2.11
N MET A 51 0.31 -7.73 -0.94
CA MET A 51 0.17 -7.03 0.35
C MET A 51 1.41 -6.18 0.67
N GLY A 52 2.61 -6.74 0.51
CA GLY A 52 3.86 -6.02 0.76
C GLY A 52 3.99 -4.78 -0.13
N HIS A 53 3.55 -4.89 -1.38
CA HIS A 53 3.58 -3.78 -2.34
C HIS A 53 2.64 -2.64 -1.94
N LEU A 54 1.46 -2.91 -1.38
CA LEU A 54 0.56 -1.87 -0.86
C LEU A 54 1.18 -1.09 0.30
N VAL A 55 1.81 -1.81 1.22
CA VAL A 55 2.51 -1.21 2.37
C VAL A 55 3.66 -0.34 1.89
N VAL A 56 4.57 -0.88 1.08
CA VAL A 56 5.76 -0.15 0.59
C VAL A 56 5.37 1.03 -0.29
N SER A 57 4.36 0.90 -1.15
CA SER A 57 3.96 2.00 -2.04
C SER A 57 3.40 3.17 -1.24
N GLN A 58 2.56 2.92 -0.23
CA GLN A 58 2.06 3.99 0.62
C GLN A 58 3.20 4.68 1.38
N GLN A 59 4.14 3.91 1.94
CA GLN A 59 5.28 4.46 2.68
C GLN A 59 6.21 5.29 1.78
N VAL A 60 6.51 4.82 0.57
CA VAL A 60 7.33 5.57 -0.39
C VAL A 60 6.62 6.84 -0.86
N LEU A 61 5.35 6.73 -1.27
CA LEU A 61 4.63 7.85 -1.87
C LEU A 61 4.26 8.92 -0.84
N CYS A 62 3.98 8.55 0.41
CA CYS A 62 3.60 9.51 1.45
C CYS A 62 4.81 10.02 2.26
N TYR A 63 5.65 9.11 2.78
CA TYR A 63 6.72 9.46 3.72
C TYR A 63 8.02 9.79 3.00
N LYS A 64 8.54 8.88 2.16
CA LYS A 64 9.84 9.07 1.50
C LYS A 64 9.87 10.31 0.59
N LEU A 65 8.83 10.51 -0.21
CA LEU A 65 8.74 11.70 -1.08
C LEU A 65 8.59 13.00 -0.29
N SER A 66 8.15 12.94 0.96
CA SER A 66 8.09 14.08 1.87
C SER A 66 9.33 14.22 2.76
N ASN A 67 10.40 13.46 2.47
CA ASN A 67 11.63 13.41 3.26
C ASN A 67 11.42 13.01 4.74
N ASN A 68 10.44 12.15 5.01
CA ASN A 68 10.22 11.56 6.33
C ASN A 68 10.76 10.13 6.38
N GLU A 69 11.12 9.69 7.59
CA GLU A 69 11.45 8.28 7.86
C GLU A 69 10.24 7.38 7.60
N LEU A 70 10.53 6.12 7.22
CA LEU A 70 9.50 5.11 7.03
C LEU A 70 9.10 4.52 8.38
N MET A 71 7.82 4.19 8.53
CA MET A 71 7.32 3.45 9.71
C MET A 71 7.69 1.96 9.66
N ILE A 72 7.90 1.44 8.46
CA ILE A 72 8.19 0.02 8.21
C ILE A 72 9.70 -0.24 8.18
N ASP A 73 10.09 -1.51 8.30
CA ASP A 73 11.47 -1.93 8.04
C ASP A 73 11.92 -1.47 6.62
N PRO A 74 12.95 -0.61 6.51
CA PRO A 74 13.42 -0.11 5.23
C PRO A 74 13.88 -1.19 4.25
N THR A 75 14.29 -2.37 4.74
CA THR A 75 14.71 -3.50 3.89
C THR A 75 13.57 -4.07 3.05
N LEU A 76 12.31 -3.85 3.45
CA LEU A 76 11.14 -4.28 2.69
C LEU A 76 10.96 -3.48 1.39
N VAL A 77 11.50 -2.26 1.31
CA VAL A 77 11.30 -1.38 0.15
C VAL A 77 11.80 -2.04 -1.14
N ASP A 78 12.99 -2.62 -1.14
CA ASP A 78 13.54 -3.24 -2.35
C ASP A 78 12.82 -4.54 -2.73
N LYS A 79 12.28 -5.25 -1.74
CA LYS A 79 11.54 -6.51 -1.95
C LYS A 79 10.16 -6.28 -2.59
N TYR A 80 9.52 -5.14 -2.31
CA TYR A 80 8.14 -4.87 -2.73
C TYR A 80 7.93 -3.56 -3.51
N ARG A 81 8.98 -2.84 -3.90
CA ARG A 81 8.84 -1.65 -4.76
C ARG A 81 8.23 -1.99 -6.12
N ASN A 82 7.67 -0.98 -6.79
CA ASN A 82 7.19 -1.14 -8.17
C ASN A 82 8.26 -1.77 -9.08
N GLY A 83 7.84 -2.73 -9.91
CA GLY A 83 8.70 -3.50 -10.80
C GLY A 83 9.51 -4.63 -10.15
N SER A 84 9.46 -4.79 -8.82
CA SER A 84 10.03 -5.98 -8.14
C SER A 84 9.12 -7.21 -8.29
N LYS A 85 9.64 -8.35 -7.84
CA LYS A 85 8.92 -9.62 -7.72
C LYS A 85 9.55 -10.45 -6.59
N PRO A 86 8.85 -11.47 -6.05
CA PRO A 86 9.46 -12.40 -5.10
C PRO A 86 10.69 -13.08 -5.70
N GLU A 87 11.83 -12.93 -5.04
CA GLU A 87 13.09 -13.64 -5.40
C GLU A 87 13.36 -14.84 -4.48
N SER A 88 12.65 -14.91 -3.35
CA SER A 88 12.73 -15.99 -2.37
C SER A 88 11.36 -16.24 -1.75
N PHE A 89 11.26 -17.34 -1.01
CA PHE A 89 10.07 -17.67 -0.22
C PHE A 89 9.89 -16.63 0.90
N ILE A 90 8.70 -16.06 1.01
CA ILE A 90 8.34 -15.06 2.02
C ILE A 90 7.86 -15.82 3.26
N SER A 91 8.53 -15.62 4.40
CA SER A 91 8.26 -16.40 5.61
C SER A 91 6.92 -16.03 6.26
N ALA A 92 6.44 -16.89 7.15
CA ALA A 92 5.20 -16.64 7.90
C ALA A 92 5.30 -15.37 8.76
N GLU A 93 6.48 -15.11 9.33
CA GLU A 93 6.78 -13.94 10.15
C GLU A 93 6.71 -12.65 9.32
N GLU A 94 7.31 -12.65 8.13
CA GLU A 94 7.26 -11.50 7.22
C GLU A 94 5.84 -11.24 6.72
N ILE A 95 5.08 -12.30 6.39
CA ILE A 95 3.67 -12.18 6.02
C ILE A 95 2.85 -11.60 7.17
N ALA A 96 3.05 -12.06 8.40
CA ALA A 96 2.36 -11.55 9.57
C ALA A 96 2.70 -10.07 9.83
N GLN A 97 3.98 -9.69 9.67
CA GLN A 97 4.41 -8.30 9.79
C GLN A 97 3.76 -7.40 8.72
N ILE A 98 3.74 -7.84 7.46
CA ILE A 98 3.08 -7.12 6.37
C ILE A 98 1.57 -6.96 6.65
N LYS A 99 0.92 -8.00 7.16
CA LYS A 99 -0.52 -7.95 7.53
C LYS A 99 -0.79 -6.89 8.59
N ALA A 100 0.07 -6.74 9.60
CA ALA A 100 -0.05 -5.67 10.59
C ALA A 100 0.14 -4.28 9.95
N TYR A 101 1.22 -4.13 9.16
CA TYR A 101 1.52 -2.87 8.50
C TYR A 101 0.44 -2.39 7.52
N LEU A 102 -0.39 -3.27 6.95
CA LEU A 102 -1.48 -2.86 6.06
C LEU A 102 -2.40 -1.82 6.72
N LEU A 103 -2.73 -1.97 8.01
CA LEU A 103 -3.62 -1.03 8.70
C LEU A 103 -2.83 0.01 9.49
N ASP A 104 -1.78 -0.40 10.20
CA ASP A 104 -1.00 0.49 11.07
C ASP A 104 -0.42 1.70 10.31
N THR A 105 0.04 1.46 9.07
CA THR A 105 0.59 2.54 8.22
C THR A 105 -0.45 3.56 7.76
N ILE A 106 -1.72 3.18 7.72
CA ILE A 106 -2.83 4.08 7.37
C ILE A 106 -3.26 4.87 8.60
N ASP A 107 -3.32 4.23 9.76
CA ASP A 107 -3.66 4.90 11.02
C ASP A 107 -2.59 5.92 11.44
N GLN A 108 -1.31 5.60 11.21
CA GLN A 108 -0.23 6.56 11.44
C GLN A 108 -0.26 7.73 10.45
N LEU A 109 -0.54 7.45 9.18
CA LEU A 109 -0.64 8.50 8.15
C LEU A 109 -1.76 9.51 8.46
N GLU A 110 -2.93 9.03 8.88
CA GLU A 110 -4.05 9.89 9.26
C GLU A 110 -3.68 10.81 10.43
N GLN A 111 -3.00 10.28 11.45
CA GLN A 111 -2.50 11.07 12.58
C GLN A 111 -1.45 12.09 12.16
N ASP A 112 -0.47 11.68 11.35
CA ASP A 112 0.63 12.52 10.91
C ASP A 112 0.17 13.66 9.99
N LEU A 113 -0.94 13.49 9.28
CA LEU A 113 -1.52 14.55 8.43
C LEU A 113 -2.04 15.75 9.21
N ALA A 114 -2.31 15.59 10.51
CA ALA A 114 -2.64 16.71 11.40
C ALA A 114 -1.41 17.55 11.79
N THR A 115 -0.22 17.14 11.35
CA THR A 115 1.07 17.81 11.61
C THR A 115 1.68 18.40 10.34
N ASP A 116 2.80 19.12 10.48
CA ASP A 116 3.52 19.71 9.35
C ASP A 116 4.51 18.74 8.66
N LYS A 117 4.51 17.44 9.01
CA LYS A 117 5.42 16.42 8.46
C LYS A 117 5.50 16.39 6.93
N PHE A 118 4.38 16.65 6.25
CA PHE A 118 4.27 16.51 4.79
C PHE A 118 4.43 17.83 4.01
N SER A 119 4.94 18.87 4.66
CA SER A 119 5.15 20.20 4.04
C SER A 119 6.18 20.20 2.90
N ASN A 120 7.15 19.28 2.91
CA ASN A 120 8.25 19.19 1.95
C ASN A 120 8.08 18.04 0.94
N TYR A 121 6.96 18.00 0.23
CA TYR A 121 6.66 16.95 -0.74
C TYR A 121 7.43 17.13 -2.06
N THR A 122 8.11 16.07 -2.50
CA THR A 122 8.81 16.02 -3.80
C THR A 122 7.85 15.49 -4.88
N PRO A 123 7.53 16.28 -5.92
CA PRO A 123 6.63 15.84 -6.97
C PRO A 123 7.08 14.57 -7.68
N TYR A 124 6.13 13.68 -8.00
CA TYR A 124 6.43 12.38 -8.57
C TYR A 124 5.43 11.99 -9.66
N SER A 125 5.94 11.47 -10.79
CA SER A 125 5.11 10.97 -11.88
C SER A 125 4.80 9.48 -11.67
N ILE A 126 3.52 9.13 -11.65
CA ILE A 126 3.09 7.73 -11.54
C ILE A 126 3.36 7.01 -12.87
N SER A 127 4.17 5.95 -12.82
CA SER A 127 4.50 5.15 -14.01
C SER A 127 3.30 4.34 -14.55
N THR A 128 2.42 3.84 -13.67
CA THR A 128 1.23 3.05 -14.03
C THR A 128 0.22 3.86 -14.84
N TYR A 129 0.07 5.17 -14.55
CA TYR A 129 -0.87 6.07 -15.19
C TYR A 129 -0.11 7.19 -15.89
N LYS A 130 0.24 6.96 -17.15
CA LYS A 130 1.05 7.89 -17.95
C LYS A 130 0.47 9.32 -17.90
N GLY A 131 1.30 10.27 -17.48
CA GLY A 131 0.93 11.68 -17.39
C GLY A 131 0.29 12.11 -16.07
N TYR A 132 -0.01 11.18 -15.15
CA TYR A 132 -0.50 11.50 -13.82
C TYR A 132 0.66 11.82 -12.87
N ARG A 133 0.56 12.94 -12.15
CA ARG A 133 1.59 13.44 -11.24
C ARG A 133 0.99 13.69 -9.87
N LEU A 134 1.77 13.36 -8.85
CA LEU A 134 1.51 13.71 -7.46
C LEU A 134 2.30 14.98 -7.16
N GLU A 135 1.61 16.09 -6.88
CA GLU A 135 2.27 17.37 -6.59
C GLU A 135 2.40 17.60 -5.07
N LYS A 136 1.57 16.92 -4.27
CA LYS A 136 1.55 17.00 -2.81
C LYS A 136 0.99 15.73 -2.17
N ILE A 137 1.08 15.65 -0.84
CA ILE A 137 0.61 14.49 -0.07
C ILE A 137 -0.85 14.12 -0.33
N GLU A 138 -1.75 15.10 -0.49
CA GLU A 138 -3.16 14.77 -0.72
C GLU A 138 -3.41 14.12 -2.08
N ASP A 139 -2.55 14.35 -3.06
CA ASP A 139 -2.63 13.64 -4.35
C ASP A 139 -2.17 12.19 -4.18
N ALA A 140 -1.11 11.95 -3.39
CA ALA A 140 -0.63 10.60 -3.07
C ALA A 140 -1.71 9.78 -2.36
N ILE A 141 -2.40 10.36 -1.37
CA ILE A 141 -3.45 9.67 -0.62
C ILE A 141 -4.65 9.31 -1.51
N LYS A 142 -5.07 10.22 -2.39
CA LYS A 142 -6.12 9.93 -3.37
C LYS A 142 -5.71 8.83 -4.34
N PHE A 143 -4.45 8.85 -4.78
CA PHE A 143 -3.90 7.82 -5.66
C PHE A 143 -3.88 6.44 -4.98
N ILE A 144 -3.57 6.38 -3.68
CA ILE A 144 -3.57 5.13 -2.92
C ILE A 144 -4.91 4.40 -3.01
N VAL A 145 -6.05 5.10 -3.06
CA VAL A 145 -7.37 4.46 -3.27
C VAL A 145 -7.41 3.65 -4.56
N SER A 146 -6.92 4.24 -5.66
CA SER A 146 -6.87 3.58 -6.97
C SER A 146 -5.85 2.43 -6.97
N HIS A 147 -4.70 2.64 -6.33
CA HIS A 147 -3.63 1.65 -6.20
C HIS A 147 -4.10 0.43 -5.39
N ASP A 148 -4.65 0.63 -4.20
CA ASP A 148 -5.22 -0.42 -3.35
C ASP A 148 -6.32 -1.20 -4.09
N GLY A 149 -7.22 -0.50 -4.80
CA GLY A 149 -8.26 -1.13 -5.61
C GLY A 149 -7.70 -2.01 -6.73
N LEU A 150 -6.66 -1.56 -7.44
CA LEU A 150 -6.00 -2.33 -8.50
C LEU A 150 -5.39 -3.63 -7.94
N HIS A 151 -4.62 -3.54 -6.86
CA HIS A 151 -3.95 -4.69 -6.27
C HIS A 151 -4.91 -5.63 -5.53
N TYR A 152 -6.01 -5.12 -4.98
CA TYR A 152 -7.10 -5.95 -4.50
C TYR A 152 -7.74 -6.75 -5.64
N GLY A 153 -8.00 -6.12 -6.80
CA GLY A 153 -8.47 -6.81 -8.00
C GLY A 153 -7.53 -7.91 -8.50
N CYS A 154 -6.23 -7.64 -8.53
CA CYS A 154 -5.20 -8.64 -8.84
C CYS A 154 -5.24 -9.81 -7.83
N SER A 155 -5.37 -9.50 -6.54
CA SER A 155 -5.41 -10.49 -5.46
C SER A 155 -6.65 -11.38 -5.55
N LEU A 156 -7.82 -10.81 -5.87
CA LEU A 156 -9.05 -11.57 -6.14
C LEU A 156 -8.87 -12.57 -7.28
N MET A 157 -8.15 -12.20 -8.33
CA MET A 157 -7.87 -13.10 -9.45
C MET A 157 -6.91 -14.21 -9.01
N MET A 158 -5.80 -13.86 -8.36
CA MET A 158 -4.81 -14.82 -7.87
C MET A 158 -5.43 -15.85 -6.91
N ARG A 159 -6.30 -15.40 -6.01
CA ARG A 159 -6.99 -16.26 -5.03
C ARG A 159 -7.72 -17.44 -5.67
N LYS A 160 -8.22 -17.31 -6.91
CA LYS A 160 -8.91 -18.40 -7.63
C LYS A 160 -7.99 -19.57 -7.99
N PHE A 161 -6.68 -19.37 -7.95
CA PHE A 161 -5.68 -20.37 -8.35
C PHE A 161 -4.92 -20.95 -7.15
N VAL A 162 -5.26 -20.55 -5.93
CA VAL A 162 -4.57 -20.90 -4.68
C VAL A 162 -5.38 -21.87 -3.85
#